data_AF-W7JQ34-F1
#
_entry.id   AF-W7JQ34-F1
#
_cell.length_a   1.000
_cell.length_b   1.000
_cell.length_c   1.000
_cell.angle_alpha   90.00
_cell.angle_beta   90.00
_cell.angle_gamma   90.00
#
_symmetry.space_group_name_H-M   'P 1'
#
loop_
_entity.id
_entity.type
_entity.pdbx_description
1 polymer ?
#
loop_
_entity_poly.entity_id
_entity_poly.type
_entity_poly.pdbx_seq_one_letter_code
_entity_poly.pdbx_strand_id
1 'polypeptide(L)'
;MVKYNDKECLLISNEEVLGKINDSNEINPLNITPLYDRVLIKLINPNVNSDSLIIIPESKNNDKVTDGQVVAIGNGIYDENNQKVPIDLRIDDYIKFSPFSNESCEFTYQNAKYTFVKARYVMAKY
;
A
#
# COMPACT_ATOMS: atom_id res chain seq x y z
N MET A 1 0.76 -6.52 -26.13
CA MET A 1 2.21 -6.22 -26.20
C MET A 1 2.44 -5.33 -27.41
N VAL A 2 3.08 -4.18 -27.23
CA VAL A 2 3.33 -3.20 -28.31
C VAL A 2 4.83 -3.19 -28.58
N LYS A 3 5.22 -3.05 -29.85
CA LYS A 3 6.64 -2.88 -30.22
C LYS A 3 6.95 -1.40 -30.35
N TYR A 4 7.99 -0.93 -29.66
CA TYR A 4 8.53 0.43 -29.76
C TYR A 4 10.05 0.33 -29.93
N ASN A 5 10.58 0.91 -31.01
CA ASN A 5 12.01 0.82 -31.37
C ASN A 5 12.55 -0.63 -31.37
N ASP A 6 11.81 -1.55 -31.98
CA ASP A 6 12.11 -3.00 -32.04
C ASP A 6 12.20 -3.71 -30.69
N LYS A 7 11.82 -3.04 -29.60
CA LYS A 7 11.71 -3.62 -28.26
C LYS A 7 10.25 -3.93 -27.98
N GLU A 8 10.03 -5.11 -27.40
CA GLU A 8 8.72 -5.48 -26.88
C GLU A 8 8.44 -4.71 -25.59
N CYS A 9 7.31 -4.01 -25.57
CA CYS A 9 6.87 -3.19 -24.46
C CYS A 9 5.49 -3.65 -23.99
N LEU A 10 5.30 -3.63 -22.68
CA LEU A 10 4.00 -3.79 -22.06
C LEU A 10 3.36 -2.41 -21.93
N LEU A 11 2.14 -2.27 -22.45
CA LEU A 11 1.30 -1.12 -22.11
C LEU A 11 0.59 -1.45 -20.81
N ILE A 12 0.79 -0.60 -19.81
CA ILE A 12 0.17 -0.70 -18.50
C ILE A 12 -0.64 0.58 -18.31
N SER A 13 -1.87 0.47 -17.81
CA SER A 13 -2.66 1.66 -17.48
C SER A 13 -1.96 2.43 -16.36
N ASN A 14 -2.00 3.77 -16.39
CA ASN A 14 -1.40 4.56 -15.32
C ASN A 14 -2.00 4.20 -13.94
N GLU A 15 -3.27 3.78 -13.90
CA GLU A 15 -3.95 3.32 -12.69
C GLU A 15 -3.36 2.00 -12.13
N GLU A 16 -2.73 1.18 -12.96
CA GLU A 16 -2.08 -0.07 -12.53
C GLU A 16 -0.68 0.18 -11.97
N VAL A 17 -0.10 1.37 -12.18
CA VAL A 17 1.21 1.74 -11.62
C VAL A 17 1.04 2.23 -10.18
N LEU A 18 1.64 1.52 -9.23
CA LEU A 18 1.42 1.75 -7.79
C LEU A 18 2.31 2.84 -7.19
N GLY A 19 3.54 2.96 -7.68
CA GLY A 19 4.54 3.84 -7.10
C GLY A 19 5.76 3.99 -7.99
N LYS A 20 6.57 5.01 -7.69
CA LYS A 20 7.93 5.19 -8.24
C LYS A 20 8.93 4.67 -7.22
N ILE A 21 9.95 3.97 -7.69
CA ILE A 21 11.08 3.55 -6.87
C ILE A 21 12.26 4.45 -7.22
N ASN A 22 12.79 5.17 -6.23
CA ASN A 22 13.85 6.15 -6.43
C ASN A 22 15.26 5.52 -6.49
N ASP A 23 15.41 4.28 -6.01
CA ASP A 23 16.64 3.50 -6.08
C ASP A 23 16.37 2.16 -6.80
N SER A 24 17.04 1.93 -7.91
CA SER A 24 16.82 0.76 -8.78
C SER A 24 17.37 -0.56 -8.22
N ASN A 25 18.15 -0.54 -7.14
CA ASN A 25 18.86 -1.75 -6.68
C ASN A 25 18.09 -2.57 -5.63
N GLU A 26 17.21 -1.94 -4.84
CA GLU A 26 16.44 -2.63 -3.80
C GLU A 26 15.07 -1.99 -3.57
N ILE A 27 14.03 -2.81 -3.41
CA ILE A 27 12.69 -2.35 -3.01
C ILE A 27 12.71 -2.01 -1.52
N ASN A 28 13.24 -0.84 -1.17
CA ASN A 28 13.16 -0.26 0.15
C ASN A 28 11.89 0.59 0.27
N PRO A 29 10.97 0.33 1.22
CA PRO A 29 9.76 1.13 1.44
C PRO A 29 10.00 2.64 1.52
N LEU A 30 11.14 3.08 2.07
CA LEU A 30 11.51 4.50 2.20
C LEU A 30 11.82 5.16 0.84
N ASN A 31 12.17 4.37 -0.17
CA ASN A 31 12.46 4.83 -1.52
C ASN A 31 11.24 4.75 -2.45
N ILE A 32 10.08 4.34 -1.93
CA ILE A 32 8.84 4.22 -2.70
C ILE A 32 8.01 5.48 -2.53
N THR A 33 7.66 6.12 -3.65
CA THR A 33 6.66 7.19 -3.68
C THR A 33 5.38 6.65 -4.30
N PRO A 34 4.29 6.47 -3.53
CA PRO A 34 3.00 6.04 -4.07
C PRO A 34 2.49 7.03 -5.13
N LEU A 35 1.79 6.52 -6.14
CA LEU A 35 1.14 7.36 -7.14
C LEU A 35 -0.30 7.69 -6.74
N TYR A 36 -0.78 8.85 -7.16
CA TYR A 36 -2.16 9.30 -6.93
C TYR A 36 -2.56 9.36 -5.46
N ASP A 37 -3.78 8.97 -5.14
CA ASP A 37 -4.37 8.90 -3.81
C ASP A 37 -3.96 7.64 -3.03
N ARG A 38 -2.88 6.97 -3.43
CA ARG A 38 -2.38 5.76 -2.76
C ARG A 38 -1.51 6.12 -1.57
N VAL A 39 -1.53 5.24 -0.59
CA VAL A 39 -0.78 5.30 0.66
C VAL A 39 -0.08 3.96 0.82
N LEU A 40 1.23 3.99 1.06
CA LEU A 40 1.99 2.81 1.42
C LEU A 40 1.87 2.60 2.92
N ILE A 41 1.45 1.41 3.31
CA ILE A 41 1.30 1.04 4.72
C ILE A 41 2.15 -0.18 5.07
N LYS A 42 2.63 -0.21 6.31
CA LYS A 42 3.20 -1.39 6.96
C LYS A 42 2.08 -2.13 7.68
N LEU A 43 1.83 -3.38 7.32
CA LEU A 43 0.79 -4.21 7.93
C LEU A 43 1.16 -4.60 9.36
N ILE A 44 0.21 -4.48 10.28
CA ILE A 44 0.36 -4.87 11.68
C ILE A 44 -0.38 -6.19 11.85
N ASN A 45 0.33 -7.28 12.17
CA ASN A 45 -0.31 -8.57 12.39
C ASN A 45 -1.13 -8.54 13.69
N PRO A 46 -2.46 -8.77 13.64
CA PRO A 46 -3.31 -8.75 14.85
C PRO A 46 -3.04 -9.95 15.79
N ASN A 47 -2.33 -10.98 15.32
CA ASN A 47 -2.15 -12.25 16.03
C ASN A 47 -0.94 -12.31 16.99
N VAL A 48 -0.29 -11.18 17.29
CA VAL A 48 0.82 -11.14 18.26
C VAL A 48 0.38 -10.46 19.55
N ASN A 49 -0.73 -10.94 20.13
CA ASN A 49 -0.97 -10.69 21.55
C ASN A 49 -0.18 -11.72 22.34
N SER A 50 0.94 -11.29 22.93
CA SER A 50 1.83 -12.08 23.78
C SER A 50 1.21 -12.58 25.09
N ASP A 51 -0.05 -12.24 25.36
CA ASP A 51 -0.75 -12.54 26.62
C ASP A 51 -1.62 -13.81 26.56
N SER A 52 -1.79 -14.43 25.39
CA SER A 52 -2.51 -15.71 25.28
C SER A 52 -1.54 -16.86 24.98
N LEU A 53 -1.47 -17.83 25.89
CA LEU A 53 -0.67 -19.07 25.83
C LEU A 53 -1.07 -20.05 24.70
N ILE A 54 -1.81 -19.57 23.70
CA ILE A 54 -2.34 -20.37 22.59
C ILE A 54 -1.68 -19.87 21.31
N ILE A 55 -0.68 -20.62 20.85
CA ILE A 55 -0.13 -20.46 19.50
C ILE A 55 -1.16 -21.03 18.53
N ILE A 56 -1.91 -20.16 17.85
CA ILE A 56 -2.75 -20.57 16.73
C ILE A 56 -1.82 -20.81 15.53
N PRO A 57 -1.79 -22.02 14.95
CA PRO A 57 -1.00 -22.27 13.74
C PRO A 57 -1.50 -21.37 12.60
N GLU A 58 -0.59 -20.88 11.75
CA GLU A 58 -0.81 -19.86 10.70
C GLU A 58 -1.98 -20.13 9.73
N SER A 59 -2.60 -21.31 9.79
CA SER A 59 -3.67 -21.76 8.91
C SER A 59 -5.10 -21.48 9.41
N LYS A 60 -5.31 -20.81 10.54
CA LYS A 60 -6.67 -20.48 11.01
C LYS A 60 -6.90 -18.96 11.10
N ASN A 61 -7.86 -18.53 10.29
CA ASN A 61 -8.42 -17.20 10.08
C ASN A 61 -7.56 -16.24 9.24
N ASN A 62 -7.86 -16.27 7.95
CA ASN A 62 -7.63 -15.20 6.98
C ASN A 62 -8.47 -13.96 7.31
N ASP A 63 -8.47 -13.50 8.57
CA ASP A 63 -8.87 -12.14 8.85
C ASP A 63 -7.82 -11.28 8.18
N LYS A 64 -8.09 -10.87 6.92
CA LYS A 64 -7.18 -10.05 6.13
C LYS A 64 -6.72 -8.92 7.02
N VAL A 65 -5.41 -8.75 7.16
CA VAL A 65 -4.86 -7.69 7.99
C VAL A 65 -5.47 -6.37 7.54
N THR A 66 -6.26 -5.75 8.42
CA THR A 66 -7.00 -4.50 8.15
C THR A 66 -6.42 -3.32 8.90
N ASP A 67 -5.29 -3.50 9.58
CA ASP A 67 -4.63 -2.51 10.41
C ASP A 67 -3.18 -2.32 9.94
N GLY A 68 -2.72 -1.07 9.92
CA GLY A 68 -1.37 -0.75 9.46
C GLY A 68 -0.92 0.66 9.83
N GLN A 69 0.38 0.89 9.71
CA GLN A 69 1.01 2.19 9.92
C GLN A 69 1.36 2.82 8.56
N VAL A 70 1.07 4.11 8.38
CA VAL A 70 1.40 4.85 7.15
C VAL A 70 2.91 5.08 7.04
N VAL A 71 3.50 4.67 5.91
CA VAL A 71 4.95 4.80 5.63
C VAL A 71 5.21 5.88 4.59
N ALA A 72 4.36 5.97 3.57
CA ALA A 72 4.49 6.99 2.53
C ALA A 72 3.11 7.35 1.96
N ILE A 73 2.96 8.58 1.48
CA ILE A 73 1.71 9.12 0.95
C ILE A 73 1.96 9.60 -0.48
N GLY A 74 1.05 9.25 -1.38
CA GLY A 74 1.09 9.70 -2.75
C GLY A 74 0.72 11.18 -2.91
N ASN A 75 1.01 11.72 -4.07
CA ASN A 75 0.77 13.13 -4.34
C ASN A 75 -0.70 13.53 -4.42
N GLY A 76 -1.66 12.60 -4.34
CA GLY A 76 -3.08 12.86 -4.48
C GLY A 76 -3.56 12.91 -5.92
N ILE A 77 -4.87 13.06 -6.06
CA ILE A 77 -5.57 13.25 -7.35
C ILE A 77 -6.02 14.70 -7.48
N TYR A 78 -6.24 15.12 -8.72
CA TYR A 78 -6.86 16.41 -9.03
C TYR A 78 -8.33 16.17 -9.38
N ASP A 79 -9.19 17.10 -8.97
CA ASP A 79 -10.60 17.12 -9.36
C ASP A 79 -10.77 17.65 -10.81
N GLU A 80 -12.02 17.72 -11.26
CA GLU A 80 -12.39 18.24 -12.58
C GLU A 80 -12.00 19.72 -12.78
N ASN A 81 -11.81 20.46 -11.68
CA ASN A 81 -11.41 21.86 -11.67
C ASN A 81 -9.89 22.03 -11.52
N ASN A 82 -9.11 20.95 -11.65
CA ASN A 82 -7.66 20.94 -11.48
C ASN A 82 -7.20 21.37 -10.06
N GLN A 83 -8.05 21.17 -9.07
CA GLN A 83 -7.74 21.36 -7.65
C GLN A 83 -7.31 20.04 -7.02
N LYS A 84 -6.30 20.11 -6.18
CA LYS A 84 -5.77 18.93 -5.48
C LYS A 84 -6.78 18.46 -4.43
N VAL A 85 -7.20 17.19 -4.51
CA VAL A 85 -8.01 16.57 -3.46
C VAL A 85 -7.11 16.31 -2.25
N PRO A 86 -7.44 16.86 -1.07
CA PRO A 86 -6.62 16.68 0.12
C PRO A 86 -6.69 15.23 0.61
N ILE A 87 -5.52 14.69 1.00
CA ILE A 87 -5.42 13.42 1.72
C ILE A 87 -5.22 13.76 3.20
N ASP A 88 -6.16 13.34 4.05
CA ASP A 88 -6.13 13.61 5.50
C ASP A 88 -5.40 12.51 6.28
N LEU A 89 -4.17 12.19 5.84
CA LEU A 89 -3.28 11.21 6.46
C LEU A 89 -1.88 11.79 6.58
N ARG A 90 -1.13 11.30 7.57
CA ARG A 90 0.27 11.66 7.81
C ARG A 90 1.11 10.39 7.88
N ILE A 91 2.40 10.55 7.61
CA ILE A 91 3.39 9.50 7.89
C ILE A 91 3.32 9.20 9.38
N ASP A 92 3.41 7.92 9.73
CA ASP A 92 3.27 7.36 11.08
C ASP A 92 1.85 7.30 11.66
N ASP A 93 0.81 7.75 10.93
CA ASP A 93 -0.57 7.50 11.36
C ASP A 93 -0.87 5.99 11.40
N TYR A 94 -1.54 5.53 12.46
CA TYR A 94 -2.11 4.19 12.50
C TYR A 94 -3.51 4.24 11.90
N ILE A 95 -3.78 3.31 11.00
CA ILE A 95 -5.03 3.29 10.26
C ILE A 95 -5.68 1.92 10.27
N LYS A 96 -7.00 1.93 10.16
CA LYS A 96 -7.81 0.77 9.78
C LYS A 96 -8.33 0.97 8.37
N PHE A 97 -8.23 -0.04 7.52
CA PHE A 97 -8.61 0.06 6.11
C PHE A 97 -9.38 -1.18 5.63
N SER A 98 -10.18 -0.99 4.59
CA SER A 98 -10.90 -2.09 3.93
C SER A 98 -9.97 -2.85 2.98
N PRO A 99 -9.83 -4.17 3.11
CA PRO A 99 -9.00 -4.96 2.21
C PRO A 99 -9.78 -5.25 0.91
N PHE A 100 -9.76 -4.31 -0.03
CA PHE A 100 -10.36 -4.53 -1.35
C PHE A 100 -9.50 -5.49 -2.18
N SER A 101 -10.10 -6.58 -2.65
CA SER A 101 -9.44 -7.75 -3.27
C SER A 101 -8.79 -7.53 -4.64
N ASN A 102 -8.82 -6.31 -5.19
CA ASN A 102 -8.61 -6.10 -6.63
C ASN A 102 -7.42 -5.19 -6.93
N GLU A 103 -6.91 -4.45 -5.94
CA GLU A 103 -5.84 -3.44 -6.12
C GLU A 103 -4.70 -3.56 -5.10
N SER A 104 -4.76 -4.55 -4.20
CA SER A 104 -3.75 -4.76 -3.17
C SER A 104 -2.54 -5.48 -3.74
N CYS A 105 -1.41 -4.79 -3.80
CA CYS A 105 -0.09 -5.40 -3.98
C CYS A 105 0.59 -5.48 -2.61
N GLU A 106 0.98 -6.68 -2.20
CA GLU A 106 1.73 -6.91 -0.97
C GLU A 106 3.18 -7.27 -1.31
N PHE A 107 4.12 -6.76 -0.53
CA PHE A 107 5.51 -7.17 -0.58
C PHE A 107 6.11 -7.23 0.82
N THR A 108 7.18 -8.02 0.97
CA THR A 108 7.88 -8.20 2.25
C THR A 108 9.23 -7.53 2.20
N TYR A 109 9.56 -6.76 3.24
CA TYR A 109 10.87 -6.15 3.46
C TYR A 109 11.24 -6.28 4.94
N GLN A 110 12.42 -6.85 5.24
CA GLN A 110 12.90 -7.10 6.61
C GLN A 110 11.84 -7.79 7.52
N ASN A 111 11.21 -8.86 7.03
CA ASN A 111 10.14 -9.61 7.72
C ASN A 111 8.87 -8.80 8.06
N ALA A 112 8.74 -7.58 7.55
CA ALA A 112 7.52 -6.80 7.63
C ALA A 112 6.81 -6.81 6.26
N LYS A 113 5.47 -6.91 6.29
CA LYS A 113 4.64 -6.83 5.09
C LYS A 113 4.18 -5.40 4.85
N TYR A 114 4.15 -5.00 3.59
CA TYR A 114 3.72 -3.68 3.15
C TYR A 114 2.67 -3.81 2.07
N THR A 115 1.75 -2.86 1.99
CA THR A 115 0.76 -2.80 0.91
C THR A 115 0.38 -1.38 0.54
N PHE A 116 -0.18 -1.22 -0.66
CA PHE A 116 -0.73 0.04 -1.15
C PHE A 116 -2.23 0.07 -0.91
N VAL A 117 -2.72 1.17 -0.35
CA VAL A 117 -4.14 1.40 -0.06
C VAL A 117 -4.53 2.76 -0.61
N LYS A 118 -5.64 2.86 -1.35
CA LYS A 118 -6.20 4.17 -1.71
C LYS A 118 -6.75 4.85 -0.47
N ALA A 119 -6.51 6.15 -0.32
CA ALA A 119 -6.94 6.95 0.83
C ALA A 119 -8.45 6.80 1.12
N ARG A 120 -9.28 6.67 0.08
CA ARG A 120 -10.74 6.44 0.20
C ARG A 120 -11.14 5.13 0.90
N TYR A 121 -10.23 4.16 1.00
CA TYR A 121 -10.47 2.88 1.68
C TYR A 121 -10.00 2.88 3.14
N VAL A 122 -9.42 3.98 3.60
CA VAL A 122 -9.12 4.17 5.02
C VAL A 122 -10.42 4.47 5.76
N MET A 123 -10.73 3.63 6.75
CA MET A 123 -11.96 3.66 7.53
C MET A 123 -11.79 4.47 8.83
N ALA A 124 -10.59 4.45 9.41
CA ALA A 124 -10.25 5.18 10.63
C ALA A 124 -8.75 5.47 10.67
N LYS A 125 -8.38 6.55 11.36
CA LYS A 125 -7.02 6.85 11.79
C LYS A 125 -7.01 7.08 13.31
N TYR A 126 -5.98 6.63 14.01
CA TYR A 126 -5.88 6.70 15.47
C TYR A 126 -4.44 6.86 15.95
#